data_AF-A0A7Y2EUR7-F1
#
_entry.id   AF-A0A7Y2EUR7-F1
#
_cell.length_a   1.000
_cell.length_b   1.000
_cell.length_c   1.000
_cell.angle_alpha   90.00
_cell.angle_beta   90.00
_cell.angle_gamma   90.00
#
_symmetry.space_group_name_H-M   'P 1'
#
loop_
_entity.id
_entity.type
_entity.pdbx_description
1 polymer ?
#
loop_
_entity_poly.entity_id
_entity_poly.type
_entity_poly.pdbx_seq_one_letter_code
_entity_poly.pdbx_strand_id
1 'polypeptide(L)'
;ATTSIAPTTAVATTSPVFVPVTEPPSATPPPTTDAAVAPAPATTIVAVDVPASTAPPIVVPASTAVPTTTLPPPPPAPVTQLGVVQDVAASGPLTVPVVDYGLPRVALGDSVMLGAAEELLARGFAVDAVKSRQMISFLPDMQIIRDGGSFGPVVVIHLGTNGPFSESTLNSMMALVVDVPIVVVLTGRGDREWIGRNNSKLRALPEFYPNVTVLDWEVVASQCPGRCFYEDGIHLTQSGQDFYASQISQLLGMG
;
A
#
# COMPACT_ATOMS: atom_id res chain seq x y z
N ALA A 1 -38.19 -16.88 60.64
CA ALA A 1 -37.25 -16.40 59.61
C ALA A 1 -38.08 -15.83 58.47
N THR A 2 -38.03 -14.52 58.28
CA THR A 2 -38.86 -13.75 57.34
C THR A 2 -38.30 -13.83 55.92
N THR A 3 -39.09 -14.38 55.01
CA THR A 3 -38.79 -14.46 53.57
C THR A 3 -39.12 -13.13 52.90
N SER A 4 -38.10 -12.45 52.36
CA SER A 4 -38.24 -11.22 51.58
C SER A 4 -38.06 -11.56 50.10
N ILE A 5 -39.12 -11.43 49.31
CA ILE A 5 -39.12 -11.61 47.86
C ILE A 5 -38.90 -10.23 47.23
N ALA A 6 -37.85 -10.10 46.42
CA ALA A 6 -37.56 -8.89 45.64
C ALA A 6 -38.45 -8.82 44.38
N PRO A 7 -38.89 -7.63 43.93
CA PRO A 7 -39.70 -7.51 42.72
C PRO A 7 -38.84 -7.58 41.45
N THR A 8 -39.25 -8.45 40.53
CA THR A 8 -38.76 -8.56 39.16
C THR A 8 -39.20 -7.33 38.35
N THR A 9 -38.25 -6.55 37.84
CA THR A 9 -38.54 -5.46 36.91
C THR A 9 -38.36 -5.96 35.48
N ALA A 10 -39.45 -6.03 34.73
CA ALA A 10 -39.46 -6.39 33.33
C ALA A 10 -38.90 -5.24 32.50
N VAL A 11 -37.87 -5.50 31.69
CA VAL A 11 -37.35 -4.55 30.69
C VAL A 11 -38.11 -4.79 29.39
N ALA A 12 -38.81 -3.76 28.92
CA ALA A 12 -39.56 -3.78 27.68
C ALA A 12 -38.59 -3.88 26.48
N THR A 13 -38.83 -4.87 25.63
CA THR A 13 -38.17 -5.03 24.33
C THR A 13 -38.86 -4.14 23.30
N THR A 14 -38.19 -3.08 22.85
CA THR A 14 -38.59 -2.31 21.66
C THR A 14 -37.95 -2.92 20.42
N SER A 15 -38.77 -3.53 19.56
CA SER A 15 -38.36 -4.00 18.23
C SER A 15 -37.91 -2.82 17.34
N PRO A 16 -36.87 -2.98 16.50
CA PRO A 16 -36.46 -1.93 15.58
C PRO A 16 -37.47 -1.76 14.44
N VAL A 17 -37.83 -0.51 14.16
CA VAL A 17 -38.64 -0.08 13.01
C VAL A 17 -37.76 -0.20 11.75
N PHE A 18 -38.16 -1.05 10.81
CA PHE A 18 -37.59 -1.12 9.48
C PHE A 18 -38.09 0.05 8.63
N VAL A 19 -37.18 0.94 8.24
CA VAL A 19 -37.39 1.92 7.16
C VAL A 19 -37.01 1.27 5.83
N PRO A 20 -37.90 1.23 4.81
CA PRO A 20 -37.54 0.73 3.50
C PRO A 20 -36.59 1.71 2.80
N VAL A 21 -35.39 1.25 2.45
CA VAL A 21 -34.45 1.99 1.61
C VAL A 21 -34.96 1.91 0.18
N THR A 22 -35.41 3.05 -0.35
CA THR A 22 -35.73 3.27 -1.76
C THR A 22 -34.48 3.10 -2.64
N GLU A 23 -34.63 2.28 -3.68
CA GLU A 23 -33.66 1.98 -4.72
C GLU A 23 -33.28 3.23 -5.55
N PRO A 24 -32.00 3.42 -5.93
CA PRO A 24 -31.57 4.56 -6.75
C PRO A 24 -32.02 4.42 -8.22
N PRO A 25 -32.32 5.52 -8.93
CA PRO A 25 -32.66 5.46 -10.35
C PRO A 25 -31.46 5.06 -11.21
N SER A 26 -31.72 4.14 -12.15
CA SER A 26 -30.79 3.70 -13.20
C SER A 26 -30.31 4.85 -14.08
N ALA A 27 -28.99 5.01 -14.21
CA ALA A 27 -28.39 5.93 -15.17
C ALA A 27 -28.24 5.24 -16.54
N THR A 28 -28.89 5.81 -17.55
CA THR A 28 -28.81 5.42 -18.97
C THR A 28 -27.44 5.80 -19.56
N PRO A 29 -26.76 4.93 -20.32
CA PRO A 29 -25.53 5.31 -21.03
C PRO A 29 -25.83 6.20 -22.26
N PRO A 30 -24.94 7.16 -22.60
CA PRO A 30 -25.11 8.00 -23.77
C PRO A 30 -24.88 7.24 -25.09
N PRO A 31 -25.47 7.71 -26.21
CA PRO A 31 -25.42 7.01 -27.49
C PRO A 31 -24.05 7.12 -28.17
N THR A 32 -23.63 6.02 -28.78
CA THR A 32 -22.53 5.93 -29.75
C THR A 32 -22.84 6.74 -31.00
N THR A 33 -21.94 7.65 -31.38
CA THR A 33 -22.00 8.32 -32.69
C THR A 33 -20.87 7.80 -33.55
N ASP A 34 -21.25 6.96 -34.50
CA ASP A 34 -20.46 6.56 -35.66
C ASP A 34 -20.67 7.63 -36.75
N ALA A 35 -19.59 8.26 -37.24
CA ALA A 35 -19.66 9.19 -38.36
C ALA A 35 -18.32 9.26 -39.10
N ALA A 36 -18.21 8.37 -40.09
CA ALA A 36 -17.82 8.65 -41.47
C ALA A 36 -16.55 9.48 -41.76
N VAL A 37 -15.56 8.75 -42.24
CA VAL A 37 -14.43 9.18 -43.07
C VAL A 37 -14.91 9.81 -44.38
N ALA A 38 -14.31 10.93 -44.79
CA ALA A 38 -14.24 11.40 -46.18
C ALA A 38 -12.83 11.98 -46.48
N PRO A 39 -12.23 11.76 -47.68
CA PRO A 39 -10.81 12.00 -47.94
C PRO A 39 -10.49 13.23 -48.82
N ALA A 40 -9.18 13.51 -48.96
CA ALA A 40 -8.44 14.21 -50.04
C ALA A 40 -7.79 15.57 -49.68
N PRO A 41 -6.73 16.04 -50.39
CA PRO A 41 -6.05 15.46 -51.55
C PRO A 41 -4.52 15.27 -51.40
N ALA A 42 -3.96 14.47 -52.32
CA ALA A 42 -2.53 14.25 -52.52
C ALA A 42 -1.84 15.51 -53.06
N THR A 43 -0.68 15.85 -52.49
CA THR A 43 0.21 16.89 -53.06
C THR A 43 1.40 16.20 -53.70
N THR A 44 1.46 16.27 -55.03
CA THR A 44 2.60 15.90 -55.86
C THR A 44 3.77 16.83 -55.57
N ILE A 45 4.93 16.28 -55.21
CA ILE A 45 6.18 17.03 -55.12
C ILE A 45 7.09 16.57 -56.26
N VAL A 46 7.45 17.53 -57.09
CA VAL A 46 8.29 17.41 -58.27
C VAL A 46 9.73 17.10 -57.84
N ALA A 47 10.35 16.09 -58.47
CA ALA A 47 11.77 15.82 -58.33
C ALA A 47 12.58 16.93 -58.99
N VAL A 48 13.44 17.58 -58.21
CA VAL A 48 14.42 18.57 -58.69
C VAL A 48 15.80 17.95 -58.54
N ASP A 49 16.44 17.76 -59.70
CA ASP A 49 17.78 17.24 -59.89
C ASP A 49 18.79 18.40 -59.81
N VAL A 50 19.78 18.35 -58.90
CA VAL A 50 20.85 19.37 -58.76
C VAL A 50 22.15 18.69 -58.31
N PRO A 51 23.32 19.09 -58.85
CA PRO A 51 24.41 18.18 -59.18
C PRO A 51 25.44 17.94 -58.07
N ALA A 52 26.26 16.92 -58.29
CA ALA A 52 27.41 16.54 -57.49
C ALA A 52 28.39 17.71 -57.26
N SER A 53 28.59 18.06 -55.99
CA SER A 53 29.59 19.02 -55.54
C SER A 53 30.75 18.28 -54.85
N THR A 54 31.90 18.27 -55.51
CA THR A 54 33.18 17.76 -55.00
C THR A 54 33.82 18.76 -54.04
N ALA A 55 33.76 18.47 -52.74
CA ALA A 55 34.52 19.18 -51.71
C ALA A 55 35.91 18.52 -51.48
N PRO A 56 36.98 19.31 -51.23
CA PRO A 56 38.33 18.79 -50.95
C PRO A 56 38.43 18.10 -49.57
N PRO A 57 39.44 17.22 -49.35
CA PRO A 57 39.50 16.37 -48.17
C PRO A 57 39.74 17.17 -46.88
N ILE A 58 38.85 16.99 -45.92
CA ILE A 58 39.00 17.47 -44.54
C ILE A 58 40.02 16.57 -43.84
N VAL A 59 41.10 17.16 -43.34
CA VAL A 59 42.12 16.49 -42.53
C VAL A 59 41.51 16.21 -41.16
N VAL A 60 41.24 14.93 -40.87
CA VAL A 60 40.76 14.45 -39.57
C VAL A 60 41.95 14.42 -38.61
N PRO A 61 41.97 15.18 -37.49
CA PRO A 61 42.93 14.90 -36.43
C PRO A 61 42.56 13.55 -35.80
N ALA A 62 43.51 12.63 -35.79
CA ALA A 62 43.41 11.36 -35.08
C ALA A 62 43.32 11.63 -33.57
N SER A 63 42.10 11.79 -33.05
CA SER A 63 41.81 11.75 -31.62
C SER A 63 41.46 10.31 -31.26
N THR A 64 42.48 9.54 -30.94
CA THR A 64 42.35 8.18 -30.37
C THR A 64 41.88 8.30 -28.92
N ALA A 65 40.62 8.67 -28.71
CA ALA A 65 39.94 8.43 -27.45
C ALA A 65 39.44 6.98 -27.47
N VAL A 66 40.08 6.15 -26.66
CA VAL A 66 39.62 4.79 -26.39
C VAL A 66 38.19 4.90 -25.85
N PRO A 67 37.17 4.23 -26.43
CA PRO A 67 35.85 4.21 -25.83
C PRO A 67 35.97 3.46 -24.51
N THR A 68 35.85 4.16 -23.39
CA THR A 68 35.54 3.53 -22.11
C THR A 68 34.14 2.97 -22.27
N THR A 69 34.03 1.68 -22.58
CA THR A 69 32.76 0.96 -22.53
C THR A 69 32.29 0.98 -21.08
N THR A 70 31.48 1.97 -20.71
CA THR A 70 30.78 1.97 -19.43
C THR A 70 29.85 0.77 -19.47
N LEU A 71 30.15 -0.25 -18.67
CA LEU A 71 29.29 -1.41 -18.50
C LEU A 71 27.89 -0.89 -18.12
N PRO A 72 26.80 -1.37 -18.76
CA PRO A 72 25.46 -1.02 -18.33
C PRO A 72 25.33 -1.29 -16.83
N PRO A 73 24.62 -0.43 -16.07
CA PRO A 73 24.47 -0.62 -14.64
C PRO A 73 23.92 -2.03 -14.38
N PRO A 74 24.46 -2.75 -13.37
CA PRO A 74 23.96 -4.07 -13.03
C PRO A 74 22.45 -3.98 -12.77
N PRO A 75 21.67 -5.01 -13.13
CA PRO A 75 20.24 -5.06 -12.81
C PRO A 75 20.02 -4.76 -11.32
N PRO A 76 18.94 -4.05 -10.95
CA PRO A 76 18.61 -3.86 -9.54
C PRO A 76 18.61 -5.22 -8.85
N ALA A 77 19.27 -5.32 -7.70
CA ALA A 77 19.25 -6.55 -6.91
C ALA A 77 17.78 -6.93 -6.64
N PRO A 78 17.42 -8.24 -6.73
CA PRO A 78 16.07 -8.67 -6.47
C PRO A 78 15.65 -8.24 -5.05
N VAL A 79 14.42 -7.74 -4.94
CA VAL A 79 13.79 -7.49 -3.64
C VAL A 79 13.64 -8.83 -2.93
N THR A 80 14.42 -9.06 -1.89
CA THR A 80 14.28 -10.27 -1.06
C THR A 80 13.18 -10.02 -0.04
N GLN A 81 12.01 -10.62 -0.22
CA GLN A 81 11.01 -10.69 0.85
C GLN A 81 11.55 -11.47 2.06
N LEU A 82 11.19 -11.06 3.27
CA LEU A 82 11.63 -11.71 4.52
C LEU A 82 10.58 -12.69 5.09
N GLY A 83 9.49 -12.94 4.37
CA GLY A 83 8.41 -13.78 4.88
C GLY A 83 7.65 -13.09 6.03
N VAL A 84 7.47 -13.80 7.14
CA VAL A 84 6.83 -13.29 8.35
C VAL A 84 7.90 -12.90 9.38
N VAL A 85 8.00 -11.61 9.67
CA VAL A 85 8.98 -11.00 10.58
C VAL A 85 8.37 -10.85 11.97
N GLN A 86 8.89 -11.62 12.93
CA GLN A 86 8.49 -11.58 14.35
C GLN A 86 9.51 -10.88 15.26
N ASP A 87 10.73 -10.68 14.76
CA ASP A 87 11.81 -9.95 15.43
C ASP A 87 12.55 -9.14 14.35
N VAL A 88 12.34 -7.82 14.35
CA VAL A 88 12.92 -6.92 13.33
C VAL A 88 14.43 -6.81 13.50
N ALA A 89 14.93 -6.84 14.74
CA ALA A 89 16.36 -6.74 15.01
C ALA A 89 17.12 -7.98 14.53
N ALA A 90 16.53 -9.17 14.67
CA ALA A 90 17.11 -10.42 14.21
C ALA A 90 17.02 -10.63 12.68
N SER A 91 16.02 -10.05 12.02
CA SER A 91 15.77 -10.31 10.58
C SER A 91 16.67 -9.50 9.64
N GLY A 92 17.25 -8.39 10.12
CA GLY A 92 17.97 -7.43 9.28
C GLY A 92 17.01 -6.59 8.41
N PRO A 93 17.51 -5.50 7.80
CA PRO A 93 16.68 -4.61 6.98
C PRO A 93 16.38 -5.21 5.60
N LEU A 94 15.21 -4.86 5.06
CA LEU A 94 14.87 -5.04 3.65
C LEU A 94 15.77 -4.17 2.79
N THR A 95 16.28 -4.75 1.70
CA THR A 95 16.98 -4.00 0.67
C THR A 95 15.96 -3.33 -0.24
N VAL A 96 15.69 -2.04 -0.01
CA VAL A 96 14.91 -1.22 -0.94
C VAL A 96 15.79 -0.90 -2.17
N PRO A 97 15.37 -1.26 -3.40
CA PRO A 97 16.11 -0.88 -4.59
C PRO A 97 16.36 0.63 -4.60
N VAL A 98 17.62 1.03 -4.80
CA VAL A 98 18.01 2.44 -4.97
C VAL A 98 17.61 2.86 -6.39
N VAL A 99 16.31 2.88 -6.64
CA VAL A 99 15.71 3.51 -7.81
C VAL A 99 15.05 4.76 -7.28
N ASP A 100 15.44 5.92 -7.80
CA ASP A 100 14.76 7.16 -7.47
C ASP A 100 13.43 7.19 -8.23
N TYR A 101 12.36 6.79 -7.55
CA TYR A 101 11.00 6.84 -8.10
C TYR A 101 10.43 8.27 -8.12
N GLY A 102 11.09 9.24 -7.47
CA GLY A 102 10.53 10.59 -7.27
C GLY A 102 9.25 10.61 -6.42
N LEU A 103 8.91 9.48 -5.79
CA LEU A 103 7.66 9.27 -5.04
C LEU A 103 7.96 8.86 -3.59
N PRO A 104 7.13 9.31 -2.62
CA PRO A 104 7.31 8.96 -1.22
C PRO A 104 7.02 7.48 -0.96
N ARG A 105 7.49 6.99 0.18
CA ARG A 105 7.00 5.73 0.77
C ARG A 105 5.59 5.99 1.29
N VAL A 106 4.65 5.08 1.04
CA VAL A 106 3.25 5.29 1.42
C VAL A 106 2.88 4.37 2.59
N ALA A 107 2.15 4.89 3.57
CA ALA A 107 1.59 4.12 4.68
C ALA A 107 0.05 4.25 4.66
N LEU A 108 -0.64 3.11 4.48
CA LEU A 108 -2.08 3.00 4.37
C LEU A 108 -2.64 2.22 5.55
N GLY A 109 -3.55 2.80 6.33
CA GLY A 109 -3.99 2.08 7.52
C GLY A 109 -5.28 2.53 8.17
N ASP A 110 -5.58 1.85 9.27
CA ASP A 110 -6.73 2.11 10.12
C ASP A 110 -6.38 2.95 11.35
N SER A 111 -7.19 2.89 12.41
CA SER A 111 -7.02 3.70 13.63
C SER A 111 -5.70 3.45 14.35
N VAL A 112 -5.10 2.26 14.25
CA VAL A 112 -3.82 1.99 14.91
C VAL A 112 -2.70 2.74 14.20
N MET A 113 -2.65 2.67 12.87
CA MET A 113 -1.68 3.45 12.08
C MET A 113 -1.94 4.95 12.21
N LEU A 114 -3.21 5.38 12.26
CA LEU A 114 -3.56 6.77 12.49
C LEU A 114 -2.99 7.28 13.81
N GLY A 115 -2.98 6.45 14.86
CA GLY A 115 -2.32 6.79 16.12
C GLY A 115 -0.83 7.10 15.95
N ALA A 116 -0.13 6.41 15.05
CA ALA A 116 1.30 6.61 14.79
C ALA A 116 1.59 7.49 13.54
N ALA A 117 0.59 8.21 13.02
CA ALA A 117 0.73 8.93 11.77
C ALA A 117 1.79 10.04 11.83
N GLU A 118 1.87 10.79 12.93
CA GLU A 118 2.87 11.86 13.10
C GLU A 118 4.30 11.31 13.09
N GLU A 119 4.54 10.19 13.77
CA GLU A 119 5.84 9.52 13.79
C GLU A 119 6.25 8.98 12.41
N LEU A 120 5.29 8.42 11.66
CA LEU A 120 5.53 7.98 10.28
C LEU A 120 5.81 9.17 9.34
N LEU A 121 5.06 10.28 9.45
CA LEU A 121 5.30 11.49 8.67
C LEU A 121 6.71 12.05 8.93
N ALA A 122 7.13 12.10 10.20
CA ALA A 122 8.47 12.54 10.60
C ALA A 122 9.60 11.67 10.00
N ARG A 123 9.29 10.41 9.63
CA ARG A 123 10.19 9.46 8.99
C ARG A 123 10.10 9.46 7.46
N GLY A 124 9.33 10.38 6.87
CA GLY A 124 9.24 10.59 5.43
C GLY A 124 8.23 9.68 4.71
N PHE A 125 7.25 9.14 5.42
CA PHE A 125 6.10 8.48 4.79
C PHE A 125 5.05 9.50 4.38
N ALA A 126 4.38 9.28 3.24
CA ALA A 126 3.05 9.81 2.98
C ALA A 126 2.03 8.90 3.66
N VAL A 127 1.23 9.43 4.57
CA VAL A 127 0.32 8.62 5.41
C VAL A 127 -1.13 8.88 5.03
N ASP A 128 -1.86 7.82 4.70
CA ASP A 128 -3.32 7.80 4.64
C ASP A 128 -3.84 6.77 5.65
N ALA A 129 -4.21 7.26 6.83
CA ALA A 129 -4.82 6.44 7.87
C ALA A 129 -6.10 7.09 8.39
N VAL A 130 -7.16 6.28 8.57
CA VAL A 130 -8.48 6.78 8.96
C VAL A 130 -9.08 5.94 10.09
N LYS A 131 -9.68 6.61 11.07
CA LYS A 131 -10.36 5.98 12.20
C LYS A 131 -11.50 5.08 11.70
N SER A 132 -11.63 3.89 12.31
CA SER A 132 -12.70 2.93 12.00
C SER A 132 -12.72 2.42 10.54
N ARG A 133 -11.66 2.67 9.76
CA ARG A 133 -11.52 2.15 8.40
C ARG A 133 -11.48 0.62 8.41
N GLN A 134 -12.28 0.01 7.55
CA GLN A 134 -12.22 -1.42 7.24
C GLN A 134 -11.55 -1.63 5.88
N MET A 135 -10.95 -2.80 5.67
CA MET A 135 -10.24 -3.13 4.43
C MET A 135 -11.15 -3.02 3.20
N ILE A 136 -12.36 -3.59 3.27
CA ILE A 136 -13.31 -3.57 2.15
C ILE A 136 -13.75 -2.15 1.77
N SER A 137 -13.99 -1.29 2.75
CA SER A 137 -14.39 0.11 2.51
C SER A 137 -13.27 0.94 1.91
N PHE A 138 -12.01 0.53 2.08
CA PHE A 138 -10.86 1.28 1.59
C PHE A 138 -10.46 0.93 0.14
N LEU A 139 -10.90 -0.22 -0.40
CA LEU A 139 -10.49 -0.64 -1.74
C LEU A 139 -10.75 0.41 -2.84
N PRO A 140 -11.90 1.11 -2.88
CA PRO A 140 -12.13 2.17 -3.87
C PRO A 140 -11.12 3.32 -3.75
N ASP A 141 -10.84 3.79 -2.53
CA ASP A 141 -9.87 4.87 -2.30
C ASP A 141 -8.45 4.42 -2.64
N MET A 142 -8.09 3.19 -2.27
CA MET A 142 -6.78 2.59 -2.59
C MET A 142 -6.58 2.46 -4.10
N GLN A 143 -7.64 2.17 -4.86
CA GLN A 143 -7.60 2.15 -6.32
C GLN A 143 -7.36 3.56 -6.88
N ILE A 144 -8.02 4.59 -6.36
CA ILE A 144 -7.78 5.99 -6.75
C ILE A 144 -6.32 6.38 -6.49
N ILE A 145 -5.75 5.99 -5.35
CA ILE A 145 -4.34 6.27 -5.00
C ILE A 145 -3.39 5.57 -5.99
N ARG A 146 -3.67 4.30 -6.33
CA ARG A 146 -2.91 3.54 -7.35
C ARG A 146 -2.96 4.24 -8.70
N ASP A 147 -4.17 4.54 -9.19
CA ASP A 147 -4.42 5.08 -10.53
C ASP A 147 -3.88 6.51 -10.67
N GLY A 148 -3.77 7.24 -9.55
CA GLY A 148 -3.10 8.54 -9.47
C GLY A 148 -1.57 8.46 -9.48
N GLY A 149 -0.97 7.27 -9.52
CA GLY A 149 0.49 7.09 -9.57
C GLY A 149 1.20 7.40 -8.24
N SER A 150 0.51 7.27 -7.11
CA SER A 150 1.06 7.65 -5.80
C SER A 150 1.91 6.58 -5.13
N PHE A 151 1.86 5.33 -5.60
CA PHE A 151 2.65 4.24 -5.01
C PHE A 151 4.10 4.33 -5.47
N GLY A 152 4.97 4.80 -4.56
CA GLY A 152 6.41 4.77 -4.72
C GLY A 152 7.03 3.38 -4.47
N PRO A 153 8.30 3.30 -4.04
CA PRO A 153 9.01 2.04 -3.89
C PRO A 153 8.43 1.11 -2.81
N VAL A 154 7.73 1.70 -1.83
CA VAL A 154 7.30 1.01 -0.62
C VAL A 154 5.85 1.40 -0.32
N VAL A 155 5.02 0.40 -0.08
CA VAL A 155 3.68 0.56 0.51
C VAL A 155 3.62 -0.25 1.81
N VAL A 156 3.29 0.41 2.91
CA VAL A 156 3.05 -0.21 4.22
C VAL A 156 1.55 -0.23 4.48
N ILE A 157 0.99 -1.39 4.83
CA ILE A 157 -0.46 -1.58 5.01
C ILE A 157 -0.73 -2.11 6.42
N HIS A 158 -1.62 -1.43 7.16
CA HIS A 158 -2.13 -1.92 8.45
C HIS A 158 -3.65 -1.76 8.50
N LEU A 159 -4.35 -2.81 8.03
CA LEU A 159 -5.81 -2.87 7.97
C LEU A 159 -6.27 -4.22 8.52
N GLY A 160 -7.36 -4.19 9.29
CA GLY A 160 -7.98 -5.40 9.84
C GLY A 160 -8.31 -5.32 11.32
N THR A 161 -7.99 -4.20 11.98
CA THR A 161 -8.34 -3.95 13.38
C THR A 161 -9.85 -3.80 13.53
N ASN A 162 -10.49 -3.07 12.61
CA ASN A 162 -11.88 -2.62 12.72
C ASN A 162 -12.94 -3.59 12.18
N GLY A 163 -12.56 -4.81 11.80
CA GLY A 163 -13.51 -5.83 11.39
C GLY A 163 -12.91 -7.01 10.63
N PRO A 164 -13.70 -8.08 10.42
CA PRO A 164 -13.29 -9.21 9.59
C PRO A 164 -13.21 -8.80 8.12
N PHE A 165 -12.34 -9.46 7.36
CA PHE A 165 -12.31 -9.35 5.90
C PHE A 165 -12.32 -10.74 5.25
N SER A 166 -12.83 -10.84 4.02
CA SER A 166 -12.84 -12.09 3.24
C SER A 166 -11.50 -12.31 2.53
N GLU A 167 -11.26 -13.53 2.07
CA GLU A 167 -10.11 -13.83 1.20
C GLU A 167 -10.16 -13.02 -0.10
N SER A 168 -11.35 -12.87 -0.68
CA SER A 168 -11.57 -12.05 -1.88
C SER A 168 -11.24 -10.57 -1.65
N THR A 169 -11.53 -10.03 -0.47
CA THR A 169 -11.18 -8.65 -0.10
C THR A 169 -9.66 -8.50 -0.03
N LEU A 170 -8.98 -9.45 0.62
CA LEU A 170 -7.52 -9.45 0.73
C LEU A 170 -6.88 -9.55 -0.66
N ASN A 171 -7.33 -10.47 -1.51
CA ASN A 171 -6.82 -10.60 -2.88
C ASN A 171 -7.04 -9.34 -3.72
N SER A 172 -8.18 -8.67 -3.55
CA SER A 172 -8.46 -7.40 -4.23
C SER A 172 -7.50 -6.30 -3.78
N MET A 173 -7.20 -6.21 -2.47
CA MET A 173 -6.19 -5.29 -1.95
C MET A 173 -4.81 -5.58 -2.54
N MET A 174 -4.40 -6.85 -2.56
CA MET A 174 -3.08 -7.25 -3.07
C MET A 174 -2.92 -6.99 -4.56
N ALA A 175 -3.98 -7.15 -5.35
CA ALA A 175 -3.97 -6.82 -6.77
C ALA A 175 -3.71 -5.33 -7.04
N LEU A 176 -3.98 -4.43 -6.08
CA LEU A 176 -3.71 -3.00 -6.19
C LEU A 176 -2.23 -2.66 -5.96
N VAL A 177 -1.48 -3.52 -5.28
CA VAL A 177 -0.06 -3.30 -4.92
C VAL A 177 0.88 -4.33 -5.54
N VAL A 178 0.42 -5.10 -6.52
CA VAL A 178 1.22 -6.14 -7.18
C VAL A 178 2.46 -5.57 -7.89
N ASP A 179 2.37 -4.35 -8.41
CA ASP A 179 3.46 -3.67 -9.11
C ASP A 179 4.38 -2.87 -8.17
N VAL A 180 4.05 -2.82 -6.87
CA VAL A 180 4.87 -2.12 -5.88
C VAL A 180 6.11 -2.96 -5.57
N PRO A 181 7.32 -2.39 -5.61
CA PRO A 181 8.55 -3.15 -5.35
C PRO A 181 8.56 -3.84 -3.99
N ILE A 182 8.15 -3.13 -2.93
CA ILE A 182 8.09 -3.64 -1.56
C ILE A 182 6.73 -3.33 -0.95
N VAL A 183 6.06 -4.36 -0.47
CA VAL A 183 4.84 -4.24 0.32
C VAL A 183 5.07 -4.80 1.71
N VAL A 184 4.89 -3.98 2.73
CA VAL A 184 4.92 -4.43 4.14
C VAL A 184 3.50 -4.50 4.66
N VAL A 185 3.06 -5.66 5.12
CA VAL A 185 1.72 -5.84 5.69
C VAL A 185 1.82 -6.14 7.17
N LEU A 186 1.09 -5.40 8.01
CA LEU A 186 1.08 -5.60 9.45
C LEU A 186 -0.11 -6.45 9.88
N THR A 187 0.14 -7.42 10.78
CA THR A 187 -0.93 -8.15 11.48
C THR A 187 -1.66 -7.26 12.48
N GLY A 188 -2.92 -7.55 12.78
CA GLY A 188 -3.67 -6.83 13.80
C GLY A 188 -3.35 -7.33 15.22
N ARG A 189 -3.55 -6.48 16.23
CA ARG A 189 -3.44 -6.84 17.65
C ARG A 189 -4.71 -6.44 18.39
N GLY A 190 -5.20 -7.29 19.28
CA GLY A 190 -6.30 -6.99 20.20
C GLY A 190 -7.18 -8.19 20.50
N ASP A 191 -7.94 -8.11 21.59
CA ASP A 191 -8.94 -9.12 21.96
C ASP A 191 -10.22 -8.94 21.16
N ARG A 192 -10.19 -9.41 19.90
CA ARG A 192 -11.34 -9.40 18.98
C ARG A 192 -11.42 -10.74 18.26
N GLU A 193 -12.63 -11.29 18.15
CA GLU A 193 -12.87 -12.64 17.59
C GLU A 193 -12.34 -12.82 16.15
N TRP A 194 -12.23 -11.74 15.36
CA TRP A 194 -11.75 -11.79 13.99
C TRP A 194 -10.23 -11.67 13.85
N ILE A 195 -9.51 -11.16 14.86
CA ILE A 195 -8.07 -10.85 14.74
C ILE A 195 -7.27 -12.09 14.41
N GLY A 196 -7.50 -13.21 15.10
CA GLY A 196 -6.81 -14.47 14.80
C GLY A 196 -7.02 -14.93 13.36
N ARG A 197 -8.27 -14.92 12.87
CA ARG A 197 -8.60 -15.34 11.50
C ARG A 197 -8.04 -14.38 10.45
N ASN A 198 -8.08 -13.07 10.70
CA ASN A 198 -7.49 -12.07 9.83
C ASN A 198 -5.96 -12.27 9.76
N ASN A 199 -5.29 -12.39 10.90
CA ASN A 199 -3.85 -12.57 10.98
C ASN A 199 -3.37 -13.85 10.30
N SER A 200 -4.13 -14.95 10.39
CA SER A 200 -3.82 -16.18 9.63
C SER A 200 -3.74 -15.95 8.13
N LYS A 201 -4.62 -15.12 7.56
CA LYS A 201 -4.59 -14.78 6.13
C LYS A 201 -3.41 -13.88 5.79
N LEU A 202 -3.17 -12.86 6.61
CA LEU A 202 -2.06 -11.92 6.39
C LEU A 202 -0.71 -12.64 6.43
N ARG A 203 -0.51 -13.53 7.40
CA ARG A 203 0.73 -14.34 7.52
C ARG A 203 0.98 -15.27 6.33
N ALA A 204 -0.05 -15.65 5.57
CA ALA A 204 0.09 -16.50 4.39
C ALA A 204 0.48 -15.73 3.12
N LEU A 205 0.37 -14.38 3.10
CA LEU A 205 0.67 -13.57 1.92
C LEU A 205 2.04 -13.82 1.27
N PRO A 206 3.15 -13.98 2.04
CA PRO A 206 4.48 -14.23 1.46
C PRO A 206 4.57 -15.49 0.59
N GLU A 207 3.67 -16.46 0.80
CA GLU A 207 3.60 -17.69 -0.01
C GLU A 207 3.10 -17.42 -1.43
N PHE A 208 2.34 -16.35 -1.63
CA PHE A 208 1.67 -16.01 -2.88
C PHE A 208 2.23 -14.76 -3.57
N TYR A 209 2.81 -13.83 -2.80
CA TYR A 209 3.24 -12.53 -3.27
C TYR A 209 4.73 -12.29 -2.97
N PRO A 210 5.62 -12.34 -3.99
CA PRO A 210 7.07 -12.27 -3.79
C PRO A 210 7.58 -10.89 -3.34
N ASN A 211 6.76 -9.84 -3.48
CA ASN A 211 7.05 -8.48 -3.05
C ASN A 211 6.55 -8.18 -1.63
N VAL A 212 5.93 -9.15 -0.93
CA VAL A 212 5.31 -8.94 0.38
C VAL A 212 6.20 -9.45 1.51
N THR A 213 6.40 -8.62 2.51
CA THR A 213 6.88 -9.02 3.84
C THR A 213 5.81 -8.72 4.87
N VAL A 214 5.53 -9.67 5.76
CA VAL A 214 4.59 -9.48 6.86
C VAL A 214 5.36 -9.05 8.09
N LEU A 215 5.13 -7.84 8.59
CA LEU A 215 5.58 -7.46 9.92
C LEU A 215 4.53 -7.95 10.92
N ASP A 216 4.85 -8.99 11.68
CA ASP A 216 3.92 -9.65 12.59
C ASP A 216 3.72 -8.80 13.87
N TRP A 217 3.04 -7.68 13.70
CA TRP A 217 2.78 -6.70 14.74
C TRP A 217 2.09 -7.29 15.97
N GLU A 218 1.23 -8.31 15.83
CA GLU A 218 0.68 -9.05 16.97
C GLU A 218 1.78 -9.53 17.94
N VAL A 219 2.88 -10.05 17.38
CA VAL A 219 4.04 -10.57 18.10
C VAL A 219 5.02 -9.45 18.47
N VAL A 220 5.44 -8.65 17.48
CA VAL A 220 6.45 -7.58 17.61
C VAL A 220 6.04 -6.55 18.65
N ALA A 221 4.75 -6.18 18.70
CA ALA A 221 4.20 -5.27 19.70
C ALA A 221 4.54 -5.63 21.15
N SER A 222 4.69 -6.93 21.43
CA SER A 222 4.97 -7.43 22.79
C SER A 222 6.41 -7.16 23.24
N GLN A 223 7.29 -6.77 22.33
CA GLN A 223 8.68 -6.39 22.61
C GLN A 223 8.81 -4.90 22.97
N CYS A 224 7.73 -4.14 22.84
CA CYS A 224 7.74 -2.70 23.13
C CYS A 224 7.98 -2.44 24.62
N PRO A 225 9.03 -1.69 25.00
CA PRO A 225 9.35 -1.45 26.40
C PRO A 225 8.34 -0.50 27.05
N GLY A 226 7.88 -0.84 28.25
CA GLY A 226 6.98 0.00 29.04
C GLY A 226 5.52 -0.09 28.57
N ARG A 227 4.79 1.03 28.69
CA ARG A 227 3.34 1.08 28.41
C ARG A 227 3.10 1.57 26.98
N CYS A 228 3.14 0.67 26.01
CA CYS A 228 2.94 1.01 24.60
C CYS A 228 1.49 0.98 24.12
N PHE A 229 0.60 0.41 24.93
CA PHE A 229 -0.83 0.30 24.62
C PHE A 229 -1.68 0.94 25.72
N TYR A 230 -2.81 1.50 25.32
CA TYR A 230 -3.90 1.81 26.23
C TYR A 230 -4.55 0.51 26.74
N GLU A 231 -5.52 0.65 27.65
CA GLU A 231 -6.14 -0.48 28.35
C GLU A 231 -6.87 -1.45 27.42
N ASP A 232 -7.27 -1.00 26.24
CA ASP A 232 -7.89 -1.87 25.22
C ASP A 232 -6.92 -2.81 24.52
N GLY A 233 -5.61 -2.66 24.73
CA GLY A 233 -4.56 -3.47 24.10
C GLY A 233 -4.42 -3.29 22.59
N ILE A 234 -5.10 -2.29 22.02
CA ILE A 234 -5.15 -2.01 20.57
C ILE A 234 -4.49 -0.66 20.28
N HIS A 235 -4.94 0.40 20.95
CA HIS A 235 -4.50 1.76 20.63
C HIS A 235 -3.18 2.10 21.31
N LEU A 236 -2.35 2.87 20.59
CA LEU A 236 -0.98 3.17 20.97
C LEU A 236 -0.92 4.41 21.88
N THR A 237 -0.17 4.30 22.97
CA THR A 237 0.35 5.47 23.68
C THR A 237 1.46 6.13 22.85
N GLN A 238 1.96 7.31 23.25
CA GLN A 238 3.08 7.95 22.55
C GLN A 238 4.30 7.00 22.38
N SER A 239 4.73 6.32 23.44
CA SER A 239 5.86 5.38 23.34
C SER A 239 5.56 4.20 22.40
N GLY A 240 4.30 3.79 22.30
CA GLY A 240 3.86 2.78 21.32
C GLY A 240 3.85 3.29 19.89
N GLN A 241 3.52 4.56 19.66
CA GLN A 241 3.56 5.21 18.35
C GLN A 241 5.00 5.29 17.84
N ASP A 242 5.92 5.76 18.70
CA ASP A 242 7.35 5.84 18.39
C ASP A 242 7.92 4.45 18.08
N PHE A 243 7.59 3.45 18.90
CA PHE A 243 8.01 2.07 18.70
C PHE A 243 7.46 1.51 17.38
N TYR A 244 6.16 1.64 17.13
CA TYR A 244 5.50 1.20 15.90
C TYR A 244 6.22 1.75 14.65
N ALA A 245 6.45 3.06 14.60
CA ALA A 245 7.11 3.70 13.47
C ALA A 245 8.59 3.31 13.36
N SER A 246 9.26 3.07 14.50
CA SER A 246 10.65 2.58 14.53
C SER A 246 10.80 1.18 13.96
N GLN A 247 9.87 0.26 14.25
CA GLN A 247 9.91 -1.12 13.75
C GLN A 247 9.75 -1.15 12.22
N ILE A 248 8.84 -0.33 11.69
CA ILE A 248 8.67 -0.16 10.25
C ILE A 248 9.94 0.41 9.60
N SER A 249 10.52 1.46 10.20
CA SER A 249 11.73 2.10 9.66
C SER A 249 12.94 1.17 9.68
N GLN A 250 13.16 0.48 10.80
CA GLN A 250 14.24 -0.48 10.97
C GLN A 250 14.10 -1.62 9.96
N LEU A 251 12.89 -2.15 9.79
CA LEU A 251 12.61 -3.17 8.78
C LEU A 251 12.92 -2.67 7.36
N LEU A 252 12.75 -1.39 7.07
CA LEU A 252 13.03 -0.79 5.77
C LEU A 252 14.47 -0.26 5.63
N GLY A 253 15.34 -0.47 6.62
CA GLY A 253 16.71 0.05 6.61
C GLY A 253 16.79 1.58 6.65
N MET A 254 15.74 2.24 7.14
CA MET A 254 15.67 3.68 7.31
C MET A 254 16.28 4.03 8.68
N GLY A 255 17.56 4.39 8.69
CA GLY A 255 18.33 4.84 9.86
C GLY A 255 18.74 6.29 9.76
#